data_AF-A0A6N8URH5-F1
#
_entry.id   AF-A0A6N8URH5-F1
#
_cell.length_a   1.000
_cell.length_b   1.000
_cell.length_c   1.000
_cell.angle_alpha   90.00
_cell.angle_beta   90.00
_cell.angle_gamma   90.00
#
_symmetry.space_group_name_H-M   'P 1'
#
loop_
_entity.id
_entity.type
_entity.pdbx_description
1 polymer ?
#
loop_
_entity_poly.entity_id
_entity_poly.type
_entity_poly.pdbx_seq_one_letter_code
_entity_poly.pdbx_strand_id
1 'polypeptide(L)'
;MPGAWVTVIPILFACSPKESAEQAETSFARNVESCICRYLDVEEDNYSGLTYEFFIDDCNEIVLESNPDRYLETLRSEPEISELRCQEYVQPWLDEVAESQNLQDNNRKLFDELTEVEPAEVKEAVEE
;
A
#
# COMPACT_ATOMS: atom_id res chain seq x y z
N MET A 1 48.52 44.19 -36.37
CA MET A 1 48.17 42.79 -36.06
C MET A 1 47.45 42.80 -34.73
N PRO A 2 46.12 42.63 -34.67
CA PRO A 2 45.43 42.55 -33.38
C PRO A 2 45.54 41.10 -32.88
N GLY A 3 46.19 40.92 -31.74
CA GLY A 3 46.26 39.65 -31.04
C GLY A 3 44.89 39.34 -30.43
N ALA A 4 44.29 38.23 -30.86
CA ALA A 4 43.06 37.70 -30.27
C ALA A 4 43.39 37.15 -28.87
N TRP A 5 42.76 37.72 -27.85
CA TRP A 5 42.83 37.21 -26.49
C TRP A 5 41.84 36.05 -26.39
N VAL A 6 42.35 34.84 -26.21
CA VAL A 6 41.53 33.65 -25.94
C VAL A 6 41.12 33.70 -24.48
N THR A 7 39.88 34.12 -24.21
CA THR A 7 39.25 33.99 -22.89
C THR A 7 38.93 32.52 -22.65
N VAL A 8 39.74 31.87 -21.81
CA VAL A 8 39.41 30.54 -21.28
C VAL A 8 38.29 30.74 -20.26
N ILE A 9 37.07 30.37 -20.63
CA ILE A 9 35.94 30.27 -19.71
C ILE A 9 36.16 28.97 -18.91
N PRO A 10 36.37 29.02 -17.59
CA PRO A 10 36.38 27.81 -16.78
C PRO A 10 34.97 27.24 -16.81
N ILE A 11 34.79 26.14 -17.55
CA ILE A 11 33.61 25.30 -17.47
C ILE A 11 33.57 24.79 -16.03
N LEU A 12 32.72 25.38 -15.21
CA LEU A 12 32.33 24.79 -13.94
C LEU A 12 31.71 23.44 -14.27
N PHE A 13 32.45 22.37 -14.00
CA PHE A 13 31.89 21.03 -13.91
C PHE A 13 30.70 21.13 -12.96
N ALA A 14 29.49 21.07 -13.51
CA ALA A 14 28.27 20.89 -12.74
C ALA A 14 28.37 19.50 -12.10
N CYS A 15 28.96 19.44 -10.91
CA CYS A 15 28.76 18.33 -10.01
C CYS A 15 27.28 18.39 -9.64
N SER A 16 26.43 17.56 -10.26
CA SER A 16 25.07 17.37 -9.76
C SER A 16 25.21 17.01 -8.28
N PRO A 17 24.61 17.78 -7.35
CA PRO A 17 24.68 17.44 -5.95
C PRO A 17 24.12 16.03 -5.80
N LYS A 18 24.96 15.10 -5.35
CA LYS A 18 24.55 13.76 -5.01
C LYS A 18 23.48 13.91 -3.93
N GLU A 19 22.29 13.39 -4.20
CA GLU A 19 21.15 13.42 -3.28
C GLU A 19 21.61 12.94 -1.89
N SER A 20 21.22 13.66 -0.82
CA SER A 20 21.55 13.23 0.54
C SER A 20 20.73 12.00 0.92
N ALA A 21 21.20 11.20 1.88
CA ALA A 21 20.45 10.04 2.37
C ALA A 21 19.04 10.45 2.87
N GLU A 22 18.95 11.56 3.61
CA GLU A 22 17.68 12.10 4.11
C GLU A 22 16.72 12.53 2.97
N GLN A 23 17.25 13.06 1.87
CA GLN A 23 16.45 13.40 0.69
C GLN A 23 15.93 12.15 -0.01
N ALA A 24 16.77 11.12 -0.13
CA ALA A 24 16.37 9.83 -0.71
C ALA A 24 15.29 9.15 0.14
N GLU A 25 15.43 9.13 1.46
CA GLU A 25 14.42 8.59 2.40
C GLU A 25 13.09 9.35 2.30
N THR A 26 13.15 10.69 2.29
CA THR A 26 11.94 11.52 2.14
C THR A 26 11.27 11.28 0.79
N SER A 27 12.06 11.18 -0.29
CA SER A 27 11.53 10.89 -1.62
C SER A 27 10.92 9.50 -1.69
N PHE A 28 11.55 8.51 -1.05
CA PHE A 28 11.06 7.14 -1.00
C PHE A 28 9.71 7.08 -0.30
N ALA A 29 9.60 7.62 0.92
CA ALA A 29 8.35 7.66 1.67
C ALA A 29 7.20 8.31 0.87
N ARG A 30 7.47 9.43 0.19
CA ARG A 30 6.47 10.10 -0.67
C ARG A 30 6.03 9.27 -1.87
N ASN A 31 6.95 8.48 -2.45
CA ASN A 31 6.61 7.62 -3.57
C ASN A 31 5.79 6.40 -3.11
N VAL A 32 6.11 5.82 -1.95
CA VAL A 32 5.33 4.75 -1.33
C VAL A 32 3.93 5.27 -1.00
N GLU A 33 3.82 6.42 -0.35
CA GLU A 33 2.54 7.09 -0.08
C GLU A 33 1.73 7.29 -1.37
N SER A 34 2.35 7.83 -2.42
CA SER A 34 1.67 8.04 -3.70
C SER A 34 1.21 6.74 -4.38
N CYS A 35 1.92 5.63 -4.18
CA CYS A 35 1.52 4.32 -4.67
C CYS A 35 0.31 3.79 -3.90
N ILE A 36 0.35 3.84 -2.56
CA ILE A 36 -0.74 3.43 -1.69
C ILE A 36 -2.02 4.19 -2.02
N CYS A 37 -1.93 5.52 -2.16
CA CYS A 37 -3.07 6.34 -2.52
C CYS A 37 -3.73 5.93 -3.84
N ARG A 38 -2.94 5.50 -4.84
CA ARG A 38 -3.49 5.03 -6.12
C ARG A 38 -4.17 3.69 -6.01
N TYR A 39 -3.65 2.78 -5.20
CA TYR A 39 -4.31 1.50 -4.98
C TYR A 39 -5.63 1.68 -4.27
N LEU A 40 -5.65 2.50 -3.22
CA LEU A 40 -6.88 2.76 -2.45
C LEU A 40 -7.96 3.44 -3.29
N ASP A 41 -7.58 4.37 -4.19
CA ASP A 41 -8.48 4.98 -5.17
C ASP A 41 -9.11 3.94 -6.13
N VAL A 42 -8.34 2.92 -6.55
CA VAL A 42 -8.86 1.83 -7.41
C VAL A 42 -9.73 0.84 -6.62
N GLU A 43 -9.37 0.59 -5.36
CA GLU A 43 -10.07 -0.33 -4.47
C GLU A 43 -11.38 0.24 -3.91
N GLU A 44 -11.52 1.55 -3.85
CA GLU A 44 -12.80 2.23 -3.56
C GLU A 44 -13.89 1.79 -4.56
N ASP A 45 -13.54 1.64 -5.83
CA ASP A 45 -14.50 1.21 -6.86
C ASP A 45 -14.67 -0.33 -6.93
N ASN A 46 -13.69 -1.10 -6.42
CA ASN A 46 -13.64 -2.56 -6.59
C ASN A 46 -12.97 -3.25 -5.39
N TYR A 47 -13.67 -3.33 -4.27
CA TYR A 47 -13.15 -3.99 -3.07
C TYR A 47 -12.68 -5.43 -3.33
N SER A 48 -11.36 -5.64 -3.28
CA SER A 48 -10.71 -6.94 -3.54
C SER A 48 -10.55 -7.81 -2.29
N GLY A 49 -10.77 -7.23 -1.10
CA GLY A 49 -10.49 -7.89 0.19
C GLY A 49 -9.03 -7.81 0.65
N LEU A 50 -8.18 -7.06 -0.06
CA LEU A 50 -6.78 -6.82 0.34
C LEU A 50 -6.70 -5.92 1.58
N THR A 51 -5.63 -6.10 2.37
CA THR A 51 -5.39 -5.33 3.58
C THR A 51 -4.47 -4.14 3.32
N TYR A 52 -4.50 -3.16 4.22
CA TYR A 52 -3.59 -2.02 4.14
C TYR A 52 -2.10 -2.44 4.18
N GLU A 53 -1.79 -3.46 4.98
CA GLU A 53 -0.44 -4.03 5.09
C GLU A 53 0.04 -4.61 3.76
N PHE A 54 -0.85 -5.24 2.99
CA PHE A 54 -0.53 -5.71 1.64
C PHE A 54 -0.12 -4.56 0.72
N PHE A 55 -0.86 -3.44 0.74
CA PHE A 55 -0.52 -2.28 -0.09
C PHE A 55 0.79 -1.62 0.33
N ILE A 56 1.10 -1.60 1.64
CA ILE A 56 2.40 -1.13 2.12
C ILE A 56 3.52 -2.00 1.51
N ASP A 57 3.43 -3.32 1.65
CA ASP A 57 4.47 -4.22 1.16
C ASP A 57 4.66 -4.11 -0.35
N ASP A 58 3.59 -4.21 -1.12
CA ASP A 58 3.63 -4.13 -2.58
C ASP A 58 4.19 -2.78 -3.06
N CYS A 59 3.77 -1.67 -2.45
CA CYS A 59 4.27 -0.35 -2.83
C CYS A 59 5.74 -0.13 -2.45
N ASN A 60 6.23 -0.69 -1.35
CA ASN A 60 7.65 -0.64 -1.03
C ASN A 60 8.48 -1.38 -2.08
N GLU A 61 8.05 -2.58 -2.48
CA GLU A 61 8.69 -3.37 -3.53
C GLU A 61 8.69 -2.61 -4.87
N ILE A 62 7.53 -2.13 -5.32
CA ILE A 62 7.39 -1.39 -6.58
C ILE A 62 8.30 -0.15 -6.62
N VAL A 63 8.38 0.62 -5.53
CA VAL A 63 9.19 1.84 -5.48
C VAL A 63 10.69 1.52 -5.50
N LEU A 64 11.12 0.45 -4.81
CA LEU A 64 12.49 -0.06 -4.84
C LEU A 64 12.86 -0.52 -6.25
N GLU A 65 12.06 -1.39 -6.85
CA GLU A 65 12.31 -1.96 -8.18
C GLU A 65 12.32 -0.90 -9.29
N SER A 66 11.50 0.14 -9.14
CA SER A 66 11.45 1.24 -10.11
C SER A 66 12.71 2.11 -10.11
N ASN A 67 13.52 2.08 -9.03
CA ASN A 67 14.69 2.94 -8.87
C ASN A 67 15.85 2.21 -8.13
N PRO A 68 16.38 1.10 -8.68
CA PRO A 68 17.30 0.21 -7.97
C PRO A 68 18.64 0.86 -7.60
N ASP A 69 19.08 1.85 -8.39
CA ASP A 69 20.35 2.56 -8.13
C ASP A 69 20.21 3.76 -7.18
N ARG A 70 18.96 4.14 -6.85
CA ARG A 70 18.67 5.36 -6.06
C ARG A 70 18.46 5.05 -4.57
N TYR A 71 17.80 3.95 -4.26
CA TYR A 71 17.42 3.57 -2.90
C TYR A 71 18.23 2.38 -2.41
N LEU A 72 18.43 2.31 -1.09
CA LEU A 72 18.97 1.10 -0.47
C LEU A 72 17.90 0.00 -0.51
N GLU A 73 18.29 -1.23 -0.84
CA GLU A 73 17.37 -2.39 -0.90
C GLU A 73 16.65 -2.65 0.43
N THR A 74 17.20 -2.17 1.55
CA THR A 74 16.61 -2.30 2.89
C THR A 74 15.71 -1.14 3.28
N LEU A 75 15.57 -0.11 2.42
CA LEU A 75 14.77 1.06 2.72
C LEU A 75 13.29 0.70 2.66
N ARG A 76 12.55 1.07 3.70
CA ARG A 76 11.12 0.78 3.83
C ARG A 76 10.39 1.98 4.45
N SER A 77 9.12 2.14 4.09
CA SER A 77 8.24 3.17 4.60
C SER A 77 6.91 2.55 4.98
N GLU A 78 6.45 2.86 6.19
CA GLU A 78 5.18 2.41 6.75
C GLU A 78 4.36 3.64 7.13
N PRO A 79 3.79 4.36 6.15
CA PRO A 79 2.97 5.52 6.44
C PRO A 79 1.73 5.09 7.23
N GLU A 80 1.35 5.87 8.24
CA GLU A 80 0.08 5.66 8.93
C GLU A 80 -1.07 6.13 8.04
N ILE A 81 -2.19 5.38 8.04
CA ILE A 81 -3.38 5.71 7.24
C ILE A 81 -3.88 7.14 7.53
N SER A 82 -3.86 7.56 8.79
CA SER A 82 -4.26 8.90 9.24
C SER A 82 -3.32 10.03 8.79
N GLU A 83 -2.11 9.70 8.33
CA GLU A 83 -1.11 10.66 7.89
C GLU A 83 -1.00 10.75 6.36
N LEU A 84 -1.70 9.89 5.63
CA LEU A 84 -1.73 9.92 4.17
C LEU A 84 -2.34 11.23 3.67
N ARG A 85 -1.72 11.85 2.67
CA ARG A 85 -2.28 13.03 2.00
C ARG A 85 -3.59 12.74 1.28
N CYS A 86 -3.81 11.49 0.89
CA CYS A 86 -5.04 11.03 0.27
C CYS A 86 -6.08 10.53 1.28
N GLN A 87 -5.94 10.81 2.58
CA GLN A 87 -6.85 10.32 3.63
C GLN A 87 -8.33 10.51 3.29
N GLU A 88 -8.69 11.59 2.60
CA GLU A 88 -10.07 11.86 2.17
C GLU A 88 -10.66 10.78 1.25
N TYR A 89 -9.83 10.12 0.44
CA TYR A 89 -10.20 8.99 -0.44
C TYR A 89 -10.04 7.64 0.26
N VAL A 90 -9.27 7.59 1.36
CA VAL A 90 -9.03 6.34 2.10
C VAL A 90 -10.15 6.03 3.09
N GLN A 91 -10.84 7.05 3.60
CA GLN A 91 -11.92 6.86 4.56
C GLN A 91 -13.08 6.00 4.04
N PRO A 92 -13.59 6.19 2.80
CA PRO A 92 -14.60 5.31 2.22
C PRO A 92 -14.15 3.84 2.17
N TRP A 93 -12.92 3.58 1.72
CA TRP A 93 -12.36 2.23 1.68
C TRP A 93 -12.28 1.59 3.07
N LEU A 94 -11.89 2.34 4.11
CA LEU A 94 -11.86 1.85 5.49
C LEU A 94 -13.25 1.44 5.98
N ASP A 95 -14.26 2.23 5.65
CA ASP A 95 -15.63 1.97 6.05
C ASP A 95 -16.16 0.70 5.36
N GLU A 96 -15.84 0.49 4.08
CA GLU A 96 -16.19 -0.73 3.32
C GLU A 96 -15.46 -1.98 3.82
N VAL A 97 -14.18 -1.87 4.18
CA VAL A 97 -13.42 -2.95 4.83
C VAL A 97 -14.10 -3.36 6.13
N ALA A 98 -14.48 -2.39 6.97
CA ALA A 98 -15.11 -2.64 8.25
C ALA A 98 -16.49 -3.29 8.10
N GLU A 99 -17.28 -2.86 7.12
CA GLU A 99 -18.57 -3.49 6.80
C GLU A 99 -18.38 -4.92 6.30
N SER A 100 -17.44 -5.14 5.37
CA SER A 100 -17.14 -6.45 4.82
C SER A 100 -16.67 -7.45 5.88
N GLN A 101 -15.81 -7.01 6.81
CA GLN A 101 -15.36 -7.83 7.95
C GLN A 101 -16.52 -8.20 8.88
N ASN A 102 -17.39 -7.23 9.20
CA ASN A 102 -18.55 -7.47 10.04
C ASN A 102 -19.51 -8.52 9.41
N LEU A 103 -19.74 -8.44 8.10
CA LEU A 103 -20.55 -9.41 7.37
C LEU A 103 -19.92 -10.82 7.39
N GLN A 104 -18.61 -10.91 7.22
CA GLN A 104 -17.91 -12.20 7.31
C GLN A 104 -18.01 -12.82 8.71
N ASP A 105 -17.82 -12.02 9.76
CA ASP A 105 -17.94 -12.47 11.15
C ASP A 105 -19.36 -12.94 11.49
N ASN A 106 -20.38 -12.23 11.02
CA ASN A 106 -21.78 -12.62 11.23
C ASN A 106 -22.12 -13.91 10.49
N ASN A 107 -21.69 -14.05 9.24
CA ASN A 107 -21.88 -15.28 8.49
C ASN A 107 -21.20 -16.46 9.17
N ARG A 108 -19.98 -16.27 9.67
CA ARG A 108 -19.25 -17.30 10.42
C ARG A 108 -20.01 -17.75 11.66
N LYS A 109 -20.51 -16.81 12.49
CA LYS A 109 -21.32 -17.13 13.67
C LYS A 109 -22.59 -17.92 13.31
N LEU A 110 -23.29 -17.53 12.25
CA LEU A 110 -24.47 -18.26 11.78
C LEU A 110 -24.12 -19.69 11.33
N PHE A 111 -22.99 -19.90 10.66
CA PHE A 111 -22.52 -21.23 10.30
C PHE A 111 -22.18 -22.08 11.52
N ASP A 112 -21.52 -21.51 12.53
CA ASP A 112 -21.21 -22.19 13.79
C ASP A 112 -22.51 -22.60 14.52
N GLU A 113 -23.51 -21.70 14.61
CA GLU A 113 -24.84 -22.02 15.18
C GLU A 113 -25.58 -23.12 14.40
N LEU A 114 -25.50 -23.11 13.07
CA LEU A 114 -26.12 -24.12 12.22
C LEU A 114 -25.43 -25.49 12.30
N THR A 115 -24.13 -25.53 12.60
CA THR A 115 -23.37 -26.78 12.74
C THR A 115 -23.43 -27.38 14.14
N GLU A 116 -23.81 -26.61 15.17
CA GLU A 116 -24.15 -27.14 16.50
C GLU A 116 -25.51 -27.86 16.54
N VAL A 117 -26.36 -27.71 15.51
CA VAL A 117 -27.57 -28.50 15.36
C VAL A 117 -27.22 -29.86 14.74
N GLU A 118 -26.77 -30.82 15.55
CA GLU A 118 -26.68 -32.22 15.14
C GLU A 118 -28.03 -32.72 14.59
N PRO A 119 -28.05 -33.58 13.55
CA PRO A 119 -29.28 -34.15 13.04
C PRO A 119 -29.94 -34.98 14.13
N ALA A 120 -31.09 -34.52 14.63
CA ALA A 120 -31.92 -35.28 15.55
C ALA A 120 -32.12 -36.70 15.01
N GLU A 121 -31.72 -37.71 15.80
CA GLU A 121 -31.92 -39.12 15.49
C GLU A 121 -33.39 -39.36 15.12
N VAL A 122 -33.68 -39.48 13.82
CA VAL A 122 -34.92 -40.09 13.34
C VAL A 122 -34.78 -41.58 13.58
N LYS A 123 -35.17 -42.04 14.77
CA LYS A 123 -35.54 -43.44 14.99
C LYS A 123 -37.05 -43.51 15.00
N GLU A 124 -37.58 -43.71 13.80
CA GLU A 124 -38.92 -44.20 13.50
C GLU A 124 -39.35 -45.24 14.54
N ALA A 125 -40.45 -44.95 15.21
CA ALA A 125 -41.23 -45.95 15.92
C ALA A 125 -41.83 -46.89 14.86
N VAL A 126 -41.17 -48.02 14.62
CA VAL A 126 -41.80 -49.17 13.96
C VAL A 126 -42.48 -49.96 15.07
N GLU A 127 -43.78 -49.67 15.25
CA GLU A 127 -44.71 -50.60 15.89
C GLU A 127 -44.90 -51.82 14.96
N GLU A 128 -44.51 -53.01 15.43
CA GLU A 128 -45.33 -54.24 15.32
C GLU A 128 -44.87 -55.32 16.32
#